data_AF-A0A220MSH0-F1
#
_entry.id   AF-A0A220MSH0-F1
#
_cell.length_a   1.000
_cell.length_b   1.000
_cell.length_c   1.000
_cell.angle_alpha   90.00
_cell.angle_beta   90.00
_cell.angle_gamma   90.00
#
_symmetry.space_group_name_H-M   'P 1'
#
loop_
_entity.id
_entity.type
_entity.pdbx_description
1 polymer ?
#
loop_
_entity_poly.entity_id
_entity_poly.type
_entity_poly.pdbx_seq_one_letter_code
_entity_poly.pdbx_strand_id
1 'polypeptide(L)'
;MNKKPTRRFVKKAGKWRTTITLSPKNIRKTQDLGNGFFIIEFEQVSIAPNSVQEIILANIGIRRVVSAGWTMTDNLPVSVLENFPFSQNQWILTFLNQTSVRRAVSTFLVTKLP
;
A
#
# COMPACT_ATOMS: atom_id res chain seq x y z
N MET A 1 31.03 46.05 5.06
CA MET A 1 31.24 44.58 5.20
C MET A 1 29.85 43.92 5.17
N ASN A 2 29.38 43.45 4.00
CA ASN A 2 28.01 42.94 3.83
C ASN A 2 27.95 41.44 4.13
N LYS A 3 27.20 41.05 5.17
CA LYS A 3 26.94 39.64 5.50
C LYS A 3 25.93 39.06 4.50
N LYS A 4 26.35 38.05 3.72
CA LYS A 4 25.45 37.29 2.83
C LYS A 4 24.48 36.45 3.68
N PRO A 5 23.18 36.38 3.31
CA PRO A 5 22.22 35.55 4.04
C PRO A 5 22.50 34.06 3.75
N THR A 6 22.85 33.31 4.79
CA THR A 6 22.97 31.85 4.75
C THR A 6 21.57 31.25 4.60
N ARG A 7 21.24 30.73 3.42
CA ARG A 7 20.03 29.92 3.21
C ARG A 7 20.19 28.61 3.97
N ARG A 8 19.51 28.50 5.12
CA ARG A 8 19.40 27.26 5.88
C ARG A 8 18.44 26.33 5.13
N PHE A 9 18.97 25.31 4.45
CA PHE A 9 18.15 24.22 3.94
C PHE A 9 17.63 23.41 5.14
N VAL A 10 16.42 23.70 5.58
CA VAL A 10 15.72 22.86 6.55
C VAL A 10 15.33 21.58 5.80
N LYS A 11 15.99 20.46 6.09
CA LYS A 11 15.47 19.13 5.70
C LYS A 11 14.08 19.01 6.31
N LYS A 12 13.03 19.04 5.47
CA LYS A 12 11.67 18.71 5.88
C LYS A 12 11.75 17.32 6.52
N ALA A 13 11.41 17.19 7.79
CA ALA A 13 11.34 15.88 8.44
C ALA A 13 10.47 14.97 7.55
N GLY A 14 11.03 13.84 7.10
CA GLY A 14 10.30 12.90 6.26
C GLY A 14 9.01 12.53 6.96
N LYS A 15 7.89 12.53 6.22
CA LYS A 15 6.58 12.23 6.79
C LYS A 15 6.63 10.78 7.32
N TRP A 16 6.56 10.60 8.64
CA TRP A 16 6.63 9.29 9.28
C TRP A 16 5.52 8.34 8.79
N ARG A 17 4.33 8.89 8.49
CA ARG A 17 3.19 8.13 7.96
C ARG A 17 2.75 8.65 6.60
N THR A 18 2.62 7.77 5.64
CA THR A 18 2.07 8.03 4.30
C THR A 18 0.88 7.12 4.04
N THR A 19 -0.09 7.63 3.27
CA THR A 19 -1.26 6.87 2.80
C THR A 19 -1.26 6.91 1.29
N ILE A 20 -1.54 5.76 0.66
CA ILE A 20 -1.79 5.67 -0.78
C ILE A 20 -3.07 4.88 -1.02
N THR A 21 -3.73 5.16 -2.14
CA THR A 21 -4.90 4.41 -2.58
C THR A 21 -4.58 3.73 -3.90
N LEU A 22 -4.70 2.40 -3.94
CA LEU A 22 -4.61 1.62 -5.16
C LEU A 22 -6.02 1.37 -5.67
N SER A 23 -6.32 1.96 -6.82
CA SER A 23 -7.63 1.90 -7.48
C SER A 23 -7.58 0.93 -8.67
N PRO A 24 -8.67 0.71 -9.41
CA PRO A 24 -8.64 -0.12 -10.61
C PRO A 24 -7.60 0.29 -11.66
N LYS A 25 -7.16 1.56 -11.64
CA LYS A 25 -6.08 2.05 -12.53
C LYS A 25 -4.71 1.46 -12.20
N ASN A 26 -4.54 0.93 -10.99
CA ASN A 26 -3.31 0.32 -10.49
C ASN A 26 -3.36 -1.20 -10.54
N ILE A 27 -4.36 -1.80 -11.21
CA ILE A 27 -4.46 -3.25 -11.34
C ILE A 27 -3.42 -3.73 -12.35
N ARG A 28 -2.56 -4.63 -11.90
CA ARG A 28 -1.59 -5.32 -12.76
C ARG A 28 -2.19 -6.55 -13.40
N LYS A 29 -2.98 -7.32 -12.63
CA LYS A 29 -3.54 -8.60 -13.08
C LYS A 29 -4.85 -8.86 -12.36
N THR A 30 -5.80 -9.46 -13.08
CA THR A 30 -7.01 -10.05 -12.49
C THR A 30 -7.09 -11.49 -12.94
N GLN A 31 -7.33 -12.40 -12.01
CA GLN A 31 -7.45 -13.83 -12.29
C GLN A 31 -8.77 -14.37 -11.69
N ASP A 32 -9.48 -15.14 -12.48
CA ASP A 32 -10.66 -15.89 -12.06
C ASP A 32 -10.20 -17.11 -11.23
N LEU A 33 -10.81 -17.28 -10.06
CA LEU A 33 -10.58 -18.41 -9.15
C LEU A 33 -11.74 -19.43 -9.17
N GLY A 34 -12.77 -19.20 -9.99
CA GLY A 34 -13.99 -19.98 -10.05
C GLY A 34 -15.05 -19.52 -9.04
N ASN A 35 -16.29 -19.97 -9.22
CA ASN A 35 -17.43 -19.70 -8.32
C ASN A 35 -17.67 -18.20 -8.06
N GLY A 36 -17.40 -17.37 -9.07
CA GLY A 36 -17.53 -15.93 -9.00
C GLY A 36 -16.47 -15.22 -8.16
N PHE A 37 -15.41 -15.91 -7.71
CA PHE A 37 -14.29 -15.31 -7.01
C PHE A 37 -13.18 -14.88 -7.97
N PHE A 38 -12.58 -13.74 -7.69
CA PHE A 38 -11.47 -13.19 -8.46
C PHE A 38 -10.39 -12.70 -7.52
N ILE A 39 -9.12 -12.93 -7.88
CA ILE A 39 -7.98 -12.25 -7.28
C ILE A 39 -7.55 -11.09 -8.18
N ILE A 40 -7.35 -9.92 -7.57
CA ILE A 40 -6.90 -8.70 -8.21
C ILE A 40 -5.54 -8.35 -7.61
N GLU A 41 -4.48 -8.39 -8.41
CA GLU A 41 -3.14 -7.98 -8.02
C GLU A 41 -2.93 -6.52 -8.44
N PHE A 42 -2.44 -5.69 -7.52
CA PHE A 42 -2.12 -4.30 -7.78
C PHE A 42 -0.63 -4.11 -8.10
N GLU A 43 -0.29 -2.94 -8.61
CA GLU A 43 1.08 -2.47 -8.72
C GLU A 43 1.81 -2.53 -7.37
N GLN A 44 3.11 -2.83 -7.44
CA GLN A 44 3.95 -2.95 -6.27
C GLN A 44 4.13 -1.60 -5.57
N VAL A 45 4.09 -1.61 -4.24
CA VAL A 45 4.24 -0.42 -3.41
C VAL A 45 5.59 -0.44 -2.71
N SER A 46 6.30 0.67 -2.81
CA SER A 46 7.54 0.91 -2.08
C SER A 46 7.27 1.57 -0.73
N ILE A 47 7.66 0.93 0.36
CA ILE A 47 7.58 1.44 1.73
C ILE A 47 8.92 2.08 2.10
N ALA A 48 8.90 3.37 2.45
CA ALA A 48 10.12 4.09 2.80
C ALA A 48 10.78 3.56 4.09
N PRO A 49 12.10 3.73 4.25
CA PRO A 49 12.79 3.45 5.52
C PRO A 49 12.17 4.19 6.71
N ASN A 50 12.19 3.56 7.88
CA ASN A 50 11.76 4.15 9.18
C ASN A 50 10.39 4.85 9.09
N SER A 51 9.41 4.21 8.45
CA SER A 51 8.12 4.83 8.16
C SER A 51 6.96 3.85 8.25
N VAL A 52 5.75 4.41 8.38
CA VAL A 52 4.47 3.72 8.30
C VAL A 52 3.83 4.02 6.95
N GLN A 53 3.42 2.98 6.23
CA GLN A 53 2.69 3.10 4.98
C GLN A 53 1.32 2.44 5.11
N GLU A 54 0.28 3.24 4.97
CA GLU A 54 -1.10 2.78 4.83
C GLU A 54 -1.44 2.64 3.35
N ILE A 55 -2.03 1.51 2.98
CA ILE A 55 -2.43 1.18 1.62
C ILE A 55 -3.92 0.88 1.64
N ILE A 56 -4.68 1.72 0.95
CA ILE A 56 -6.11 1.52 0.72
C ILE A 56 -6.27 0.81 -0.61
N LEU A 57 -6.70 -0.45 -0.58
CA LEU A 57 -7.03 -1.22 -1.77
C LEU A 57 -8.50 -0.98 -2.10
N ALA A 58 -8.78 -0.37 -3.24
CA ALA A 58 -10.12 -0.03 -3.67
C ALA A 58 -10.50 -0.83 -4.92
N ASN A 59 -11.58 -1.59 -4.82
CA ASN A 59 -12.29 -2.11 -5.99
C ASN A 59 -13.39 -1.14 -6.41
N ILE A 60 -13.66 -1.03 -7.71
CA ILE A 60 -14.81 -0.29 -8.24
C ILE A 60 -15.59 -1.26 -9.13
N GLY A 61 -16.92 -1.22 -9.04
CA GLY A 61 -17.83 -2.04 -9.83
C GLY A 61 -18.70 -2.93 -8.97
N ILE A 62 -19.24 -3.98 -9.58
CA ILE A 62 -20.25 -4.85 -8.96
C ILE A 62 -19.66 -5.87 -7.99
N ARG A 63 -18.36 -6.14 -8.06
CA ARG A 63 -17.70 -7.15 -7.22
C ARG A 63 -17.46 -6.60 -5.80
N ARG A 64 -17.78 -7.40 -4.79
CA ARG A 64 -17.55 -7.08 -3.37
C ARG A 64 -16.18 -7.56 -2.94
N VAL A 65 -15.52 -6.80 -2.08
CA VAL A 65 -14.24 -7.21 -1.49
C VAL A 65 -14.51 -8.21 -0.37
N VAL A 66 -13.84 -9.36 -0.42
CA VAL A 66 -13.98 -10.45 0.55
C VAL A 66 -12.78 -10.52 1.48
N SER A 67 -11.58 -10.40 0.92
CA SER A 67 -10.34 -10.37 1.68
C SER A 67 -9.24 -9.62 0.93
N ALA A 68 -8.15 -9.35 1.63
CA ALA A 68 -6.93 -8.85 1.04
C ALA A 68 -5.72 -9.59 1.60
N GLY A 69 -4.62 -9.48 0.88
CA GLY A 69 -3.33 -9.94 1.36
C GLY A 69 -2.18 -9.21 0.69
N TRP A 70 -0.98 -9.59 1.10
CA TRP A 70 0.25 -9.06 0.57
C TRP A 70 1.34 -10.12 0.53
N THR A 71 2.36 -9.87 -0.27
CA THR A 71 3.61 -10.60 -0.25
C THR A 71 4.78 -9.64 -0.36
N MET A 72 5.88 -9.97 0.31
CA MET A 72 7.12 -9.20 0.21
C MET A 72 7.82 -9.54 -1.08
N THR A 73 8.27 -8.50 -1.80
CA THR A 73 9.03 -8.70 -3.03
C THR A 73 10.52 -8.89 -2.72
N ASP A 74 10.96 -8.40 -1.56
CA ASP A 74 12.28 -8.63 -1.00
C ASP A 74 12.24 -9.64 0.16
N ASN A 75 13.32 -10.42 0.34
CA ASN A 75 13.43 -11.46 1.38
C ASN A 75 13.54 -10.91 2.82
N LEU A 76 13.14 -9.66 3.05
CA LEU A 76 13.24 -8.99 4.35
C LEU A 76 11.86 -8.50 4.81
N PRO A 77 11.47 -8.78 6.06
CA PRO A 77 10.11 -8.54 6.52
C PRO A 77 9.83 -7.05 6.77
N VAL A 78 8.55 -6.69 6.62
CA VAL A 78 7.93 -5.50 7.25
C VAL A 78 6.91 -5.98 8.27
N SER A 79 6.68 -5.20 9.31
CA SER A 79 5.64 -5.48 10.29
C SER A 79 4.30 -5.00 9.76
N VAL A 80 3.25 -5.80 9.92
CA VAL A 80 1.88 -5.37 9.63
C VAL A 80 1.23 -4.91 10.92
N LEU A 81 0.76 -3.67 10.92
CA LEU A 81 0.08 -3.06 12.05
C LEU A 81 -1.43 -3.28 11.97
N GLU A 82 -2.00 -3.16 10.77
CA GLU A 82 -3.45 -3.24 10.55
C GLU A 82 -3.75 -3.95 9.24
N ASN A 83 -4.81 -4.77 9.23
CA ASN A 83 -5.30 -5.50 8.07
C ASN A 83 -6.80 -5.76 8.23
N PHE A 84 -7.66 -4.93 7.63
CA PHE A 84 -9.10 -5.01 7.86
C PHE A 84 -9.95 -4.48 6.70
N PRO A 85 -11.20 -4.95 6.55
CA PRO A 85 -12.15 -4.38 5.62
C PRO A 85 -12.57 -2.98 6.08
N PHE A 86 -12.45 -1.98 5.22
CA PHE A 86 -12.86 -0.60 5.52
C PHE A 86 -14.27 -0.30 5.03
N SER A 87 -14.64 -0.83 3.87
CA SER A 87 -16.01 -0.76 3.33
C SER A 87 -16.28 -1.98 2.45
N GLN A 88 -17.49 -2.08 1.89
CA GLN A 88 -17.86 -3.19 0.98
C GLN A 88 -16.91 -3.36 -0.21
N ASN A 89 -16.20 -2.29 -0.59
CA ASN A 89 -15.36 -2.23 -1.77
C ASN A 89 -13.91 -1.83 -1.45
N GLN A 90 -13.56 -1.68 -0.16
CA GLN A 90 -12.25 -1.20 0.25
C GLN A 90 -11.67 -2.02 1.40
N TRP A 91 -10.35 -2.20 1.34
CA TRP A 91 -9.58 -2.86 2.37
C TRP A 91 -8.36 -2.01 2.74
N ILE A 92 -7.98 -1.99 4.01
CA ILE A 92 -6.83 -1.25 4.51
C ILE A 92 -5.75 -2.22 4.98
N LEU A 93 -4.51 -1.94 4.55
CA LEU A 93 -3.30 -2.56 5.04
C LEU A 93 -2.36 -1.47 5.56
N THR A 94 -1.90 -1.57 6.80
CA THR A 94 -0.91 -0.65 7.37
C THR A 94 0.38 -1.39 7.68
N PHE A 95 1.48 -0.94 7.08
CA PHE A 95 2.81 -1.51 7.24
C PHE A 95 3.73 -0.57 8.00
N LEU A 96 4.60 -1.14 8.82
CA LEU A 96 5.71 -0.45 9.47
C LEU A 96 7.03 -1.02 8.96
N ASN A 97 7.87 -0.16 8.39
CA ASN A 97 9.25 -0.46 8.05
C ASN A 97 10.18 0.21 9.06
N GLN A 98 10.72 -0.56 10.00
CA GLN A 98 11.67 -0.07 11.00
C GLN A 98 13.13 -0.14 10.53
N THR A 99 13.36 -0.49 9.26
CA THR A 99 14.72 -0.62 8.72
C THR A 99 15.15 0.65 7.99
N SER A 100 16.45 0.80 7.81
CA SER A 100 17.06 1.89 7.02
C SER A 100 16.95 1.67 5.50
N VAL A 101 16.36 0.55 5.06
CA VAL A 101 16.26 0.16 3.66
C VAL A 101 14.81 0.22 3.20
N ARG A 102 14.58 0.65 1.95
CA ARG A 102 13.26 0.66 1.33
C ARG A 102 12.79 -0.78 1.13
N ARG A 103 11.53 -1.04 1.47
CA ARG A 103 10.88 -2.34 1.30
C ARG A 103 9.85 -2.26 0.20
N ALA A 104 9.51 -3.39 -0.40
CA ALA A 104 8.52 -3.38 -1.45
C ALA A 104 7.53 -4.53 -1.31
N VAL A 105 6.25 -4.19 -1.40
CA VAL A 105 5.14 -5.10 -1.12
C VAL A 105 4.25 -5.18 -2.36
N SER A 106 3.86 -6.39 -2.71
CA SER A 106 2.81 -6.64 -3.69
C SER A 106 1.53 -6.96 -2.95
N THR A 107 0.44 -6.27 -3.28
CA THR A 107 -0.85 -6.39 -2.59
C THR A 107 -1.90 -6.94 -3.52
N PHE A 108 -2.85 -7.69 -2.97
CA PHE A 108 -3.95 -8.25 -3.72
C PHE A 108 -5.28 -8.18 -2.95
N LEU A 109 -6.37 -8.11 -3.71
CA LEU A 109 -7.74 -8.27 -3.20
C LEU A 109 -8.33 -9.57 -3.73
N VAL A 110 -9.06 -10.28 -2.88
CA VAL A 110 -10.03 -11.27 -3.32
C VAL A 110 -11.40 -10.60 -3.34
N THR A 111 -12.06 -10.70 -4.48
CA THR A 111 -13.39 -10.14 -4.71
C THR A 111 -14.35 -11.22 -5.16
N LYS A 112 -15.65 -11.00 -4.96
CA LYS A 112 -16.71 -11.91 -5.40
C LYS A 112 -17.77 -11.15 -6.19
N LEU A 113 -18.28 -11.75 -7.25
CA LEU A 113 -19.54 -11.31 -7.86
C LEU A 113 -20.69 -11.48 -6.84
N PRO A 114 -21.72 -10.61 -6.90
CA PRO A 114 -22.92 -10.72 -6.08
C PRO A 114 -23.59 -12.09 -6.17
#